data_AF-A0A225AIH9-F1
#
_entry.id   AF-A0A225AIH9-F1
#
_cell.length_a   1.000
_cell.length_b   1.000
_cell.length_c   1.000
_cell.angle_alpha   90.00
_cell.angle_beta   90.00
_cell.angle_gamma   90.00
#
_symmetry.space_group_name_H-M   'P 1'
#
loop_
_entity.id
_entity.type
_entity.pdbx_description
1 polymer ?
#
loop_
_entity_poly.entity_id
_entity_poly.type
_entity_poly.pdbx_seq_one_letter_code
_entity_poly.pdbx_strand_id
1 'polypeptide(L)'
;MVLLLLSVVALSLGLGIAPVAAQNNTKHLDYASYRGYDQANGVSFWKGMRYAAAPTGSLRFAGPQDPDVEVEVQDATTDGARCIATSTYPIPSTQSEDCLFLDVFAPTNATDLPVYFFIQGGGYNSLSNADYDGTGLIEASGYNIVVVTFNYRVGPYGFLASQEVEESGSLNNGLKDMIKALQWVQKYIHAFGGDPGHVTIGGDSAGAGAITLLLTSYDGSGKLDNLFHAAAAESQSFGPQLTVSQSQFQYDNLTERTGCADASNTLQCLRGLDIDTLQQQNIATPFPNGVDAPLYPYSPTIDHDLVSDYTYALFGAGRFMKIPVIFGDDTNEGTIFTPHSTSSVAEADVFLRDNFPAYTDSQLATINSLYMSQPDAVVYPNAGTYWRGVSNAYGEIRYICPGIYISTAYNNFSTSSSSDFVPSWNYHYAVLDDSAITSGYGTQHTIEINAIWGPEYVSGSAPASYSTTNAAIVPVMQGYWTSFIRAYDPNTYRAPGSPEWRPWGADKQRLFIRTNETQMETAEEAQLERCDVVQGMAVLLEQ
;
A
#
# COMPACT_ATOMS: atom_id res chain seq x y z
N MET A 1 54.62 45.66 62.09
CA MET A 1 53.42 46.51 61.92
C MET A 1 52.49 45.75 61.00
N VAL A 2 51.28 45.50 61.48
CA VAL A 2 50.25 44.60 60.93
C VAL A 2 49.74 45.10 59.57
N LEU A 3 49.58 44.22 58.58
CA LEU A 3 48.65 44.44 57.46
C LEU A 3 47.88 43.14 57.18
N LEU A 4 46.56 43.21 57.35
CA LEU A 4 45.58 42.14 57.11
C LEU A 4 45.45 41.85 55.60
N LEU A 5 45.41 40.57 55.24
CA LEU A 5 44.90 40.08 53.95
C LEU A 5 43.47 39.55 54.15
N LEU A 6 42.50 40.20 53.49
CA LEU A 6 41.12 39.74 53.38
C LEU A 6 41.04 38.66 52.28
N SER A 7 40.66 37.45 52.67
CA SER A 7 40.29 36.35 51.78
C SER A 7 38.79 36.40 51.47
N VAL A 8 38.45 36.57 50.19
CA VAL A 8 37.08 36.52 49.67
C VAL A 8 36.70 35.05 49.44
N VAL A 9 35.59 34.61 50.05
CA VAL A 9 34.98 33.29 49.83
C VAL A 9 34.04 33.40 48.63
N ALA A 10 34.30 32.63 47.57
CA ALA A 10 33.39 32.47 46.44
C ALA A 10 32.44 31.30 46.70
N LEU A 11 31.13 31.57 46.75
CA LEU A 11 30.07 30.56 46.75
C LEU A 11 29.82 30.10 45.31
N SER A 12 30.19 28.86 44.97
CA SER A 12 29.78 28.21 43.73
C SER A 12 28.44 27.51 43.93
N LEU A 13 27.35 28.08 43.40
CA LEU A 13 26.09 27.33 43.21
C LEU A 13 26.28 26.32 42.09
N GLY A 14 26.35 25.04 42.45
CA GLY A 14 26.22 23.95 41.48
C GLY A 14 24.75 23.82 41.07
N LEU A 15 24.43 24.20 39.83
CA LEU A 15 23.21 23.71 39.18
C LEU A 15 23.43 22.23 38.87
N GLY A 16 22.89 21.36 39.73
CA GLY A 16 22.70 19.96 39.40
C GLY A 16 21.65 19.86 38.31
N ILE A 17 22.07 19.57 37.07
CA ILE A 17 21.18 19.05 36.04
C ILE A 17 20.78 17.65 36.51
N ALA A 18 19.56 17.53 37.05
CA ALA A 18 18.98 16.21 37.27
C ALA A 18 18.84 15.53 35.90
N PRO A 19 19.25 14.27 35.74
CA PRO A 19 18.95 13.54 34.53
C PRO A 19 17.42 13.49 34.42
N VAL A 20 16.87 13.94 33.30
CA VAL A 20 15.49 13.64 32.93
C VAL A 20 15.43 12.12 32.94
N ALA A 21 14.70 11.55 33.90
CA ALA A 21 14.47 10.11 33.93
C ALA A 21 13.83 9.76 32.59
N ALA A 22 14.51 8.97 31.77
CA ALA A 22 13.90 8.34 30.60
C ALA A 22 12.66 7.62 31.14
N GLN A 23 11.48 8.19 30.87
CA GLN A 23 10.22 7.56 31.22
C GLN A 23 10.24 6.24 30.47
N ASN A 24 10.23 5.13 31.22
CA ASN A 24 10.48 3.82 30.65
C ASN A 24 9.29 3.47 29.76
N ASN A 25 9.36 3.84 28.47
CA ASN A 25 8.28 3.69 27.50
C ASN A 25 8.22 2.24 26.99
N THR A 26 8.13 1.31 27.96
CA THR A 26 8.06 -0.12 27.72
C THR A 26 6.60 -0.55 27.64
N LYS A 27 6.22 -1.24 26.57
CA LYS A 27 4.92 -1.87 26.40
C LYS A 27 5.05 -3.37 26.60
N HIS A 28 4.15 -3.92 27.42
CA HIS A 28 4.16 -5.33 27.79
C HIS A 28 3.05 -6.04 27.02
N LEU A 29 3.44 -6.95 26.13
CA LEU A 29 2.55 -7.88 25.46
C LEU A 29 2.68 -9.26 26.13
N ASP A 30 1.85 -10.22 25.76
CA ASP A 30 1.89 -11.56 26.35
C ASP A 30 3.13 -12.38 25.95
N TYR A 31 3.71 -12.10 24.77
CA TYR A 31 4.87 -12.80 24.24
C TYR A 31 6.19 -12.01 24.38
N ALA A 32 6.15 -10.68 24.52
CA ALA A 32 7.36 -9.85 24.57
C ALA A 32 7.09 -8.50 25.28
N SER A 33 8.17 -7.86 25.73
CA SER A 33 8.13 -6.46 26.19
C SER A 33 8.99 -5.60 25.27
N TYR A 34 8.46 -4.48 24.78
CA TYR A 34 9.14 -3.60 23.83
C TYR A 34 9.41 -2.23 24.43
N ARG A 35 10.66 -1.78 24.39
CA ARG A 35 11.05 -0.45 24.84
C ARG A 35 11.12 0.50 23.64
N GLY A 36 10.17 1.42 23.57
CA GLY A 36 10.15 2.52 22.62
C GLY A 36 10.78 3.79 23.17
N TYR A 37 10.48 4.93 22.54
CA TYR A 37 10.97 6.24 22.94
C TYR A 37 9.97 7.35 22.62
N ASP A 38 10.10 8.48 23.32
CA ASP A 38 9.24 9.65 23.15
C ASP A 38 9.97 10.74 22.35
N GLN A 39 9.28 11.31 21.38
CA GLN A 39 9.72 12.48 20.62
C GLN A 39 9.37 13.77 21.38
N ALA A 40 10.11 14.84 21.10
CA ALA A 40 9.90 16.15 21.73
C ALA A 40 8.53 16.79 21.40
N ASN A 41 7.90 16.39 20.29
CA ASN A 41 6.58 16.85 19.87
C ASN A 41 5.43 16.08 20.54
N GLY A 42 5.69 15.13 21.45
CA GLY A 42 4.63 14.41 22.17
C GLY A 42 4.06 13.20 21.42
N VAL A 43 4.81 12.67 20.45
CA VAL A 43 4.55 11.38 19.82
C VAL A 43 5.54 10.34 20.36
N SER A 44 5.06 9.15 20.66
CA SER A 44 5.83 8.00 21.15
C SER A 44 5.91 6.92 20.07
N PHE A 45 7.10 6.34 19.93
CA PHE A 45 7.46 5.43 18.85
C PHE A 45 7.85 4.07 19.42
N TRP A 46 7.34 3.00 18.80
CA TRP A 46 7.81 1.63 18.99
C TRP A 46 7.98 0.99 17.62
N LYS A 47 9.23 0.82 17.20
CA LYS A 47 9.62 0.40 15.85
C LYS A 47 10.22 -1.01 15.85
N GLY A 48 10.11 -1.72 14.74
CA GLY A 48 10.73 -3.03 14.55
C GLY A 48 10.17 -4.14 15.44
N MET A 49 8.89 -4.05 15.84
CA MET A 49 8.25 -5.07 16.68
C MET A 49 7.79 -6.26 15.84
N ARG A 50 8.00 -7.49 16.29
CA ARG A 50 7.59 -8.69 15.54
C ARG A 50 6.09 -8.93 15.69
N TYR A 51 5.34 -8.97 14.59
CA TYR A 51 3.93 -9.39 14.64
C TYR A 51 3.72 -10.87 14.26
N ALA A 52 4.76 -11.50 13.69
CA ALA A 52 4.81 -12.92 13.39
C ALA A 52 6.22 -13.49 13.63
N ALA A 53 6.33 -14.82 13.70
CA ALA A 53 7.63 -15.49 13.69
C ALA A 53 8.39 -15.22 12.37
N ALA A 54 9.72 -15.23 12.44
CA ALA A 54 10.57 -15.06 11.26
C ALA A 54 10.25 -16.13 10.19
N PRO A 55 9.88 -15.76 8.95
CA PRO A 55 9.40 -16.71 7.94
C PRO A 55 10.56 -17.41 7.21
N THR A 56 11.55 -17.89 7.97
CA THR A 56 12.80 -18.48 7.48
C THR A 56 12.79 -20.00 7.61
N GLY A 57 13.72 -20.68 6.93
CA GLY A 57 13.90 -22.13 7.03
C GLY A 57 12.61 -22.89 6.69
N SER A 58 12.07 -23.66 7.66
CA SER A 58 10.82 -24.39 7.46
C SER A 58 9.58 -23.50 7.31
N LEU A 59 9.63 -22.24 7.77
CA LEU A 59 8.55 -21.26 7.62
C LEU A 59 8.62 -20.50 6.29
N ARG A 60 9.68 -20.70 5.49
CA ARG A 60 9.74 -20.18 4.12
C ARG A 60 8.60 -20.81 3.30
N PHE A 61 7.87 -19.97 2.58
CA PHE A 61 6.65 -20.34 1.83
C PHE A 61 5.52 -20.94 2.68
N ALA A 62 5.50 -20.69 4.00
CA ALA A 62 4.41 -21.08 4.89
C ALA A 62 3.61 -19.85 5.35
N GLY A 63 2.37 -20.07 5.81
CA GLY A 63 1.57 -19.01 6.41
C GLY A 63 2.24 -18.48 7.69
N PRO A 64 2.07 -17.18 8.02
CA PRO A 64 2.71 -16.58 9.18
C PRO A 64 2.24 -17.23 10.48
N GLN A 65 3.18 -17.44 11.41
CA GLN A 65 2.93 -18.02 12.73
C GLN A 65 2.99 -16.94 13.81
N ASP A 66 2.48 -17.25 15.01
CA ASP A 66 2.64 -16.36 16.17
C ASP A 66 4.13 -16.05 16.42
N PRO A 67 4.48 -14.84 16.88
CA PRO A 67 5.84 -14.52 17.29
C PRO A 67 6.37 -15.47 18.37
N ASP A 68 7.68 -15.68 18.37
CA ASP A 68 8.36 -16.38 19.47
C ASP A 68 8.24 -15.59 20.78
N VAL A 69 8.22 -16.30 21.91
CA VAL A 69 8.18 -15.69 23.23
C VAL A 69 9.57 -15.18 23.63
N GLU A 70 9.65 -13.88 23.88
CA GLU A 70 10.86 -13.18 24.31
C GLU A 70 10.77 -12.80 25.79
N VAL A 71 11.67 -13.35 26.60
CA VAL A 71 11.73 -13.08 28.05
C VAL A 71 12.36 -11.72 28.33
N GLU A 72 13.36 -11.34 27.54
CA GLU A 72 14.08 -10.08 27.69
C GLU A 72 13.33 -8.93 27.00
N VAL A 73 13.55 -7.71 27.52
CA VAL A 73 12.98 -6.50 26.90
C VAL A 73 13.65 -6.26 25.54
N GLN A 74 12.84 -6.25 24.50
CA GLN A 74 13.25 -5.99 23.12
C GLN A 74 13.38 -4.49 22.88
N ASP A 75 14.41 -4.11 22.12
CA ASP A 75 14.61 -2.73 21.70
C ASP A 75 13.70 -2.41 20.52
N ALA A 76 12.83 -1.41 20.69
CA ALA A 76 11.88 -0.96 19.67
C ALA A 76 12.15 0.49 19.26
N THR A 77 13.43 0.88 19.17
CA THR A 77 13.84 2.25 18.84
C THR A 77 14.24 2.44 17.37
N THR A 78 14.39 1.35 16.61
CA THR A 78 14.81 1.36 15.20
C THR A 78 13.89 0.49 14.36
N ASP A 79 13.72 0.84 13.09
CA ASP A 79 12.95 0.05 12.14
C ASP A 79 13.55 -1.35 11.98
N GLY A 80 12.67 -2.34 11.80
CA GLY A 80 13.06 -3.71 11.47
C GLY A 80 13.55 -3.83 10.02
N ALA A 81 14.16 -4.96 9.66
CA ALA A 81 14.54 -5.19 8.27
C ALA A 81 13.30 -5.28 7.36
N ARG A 82 13.39 -4.70 6.16
CA ARG A 82 12.35 -4.78 5.13
C ARG A 82 12.38 -6.16 4.47
N CYS A 83 11.26 -6.60 3.90
CA CYS A 83 11.23 -7.86 3.16
C CYS A 83 12.03 -7.77 1.85
N ILE A 84 12.68 -8.87 1.47
CA ILE A 84 13.53 -8.94 0.29
C ILE A 84 12.71 -8.74 -0.99
N ALA A 85 13.12 -7.78 -1.82
CA ALA A 85 12.44 -7.45 -3.08
C ALA A 85 12.85 -8.37 -4.24
N THR A 86 11.95 -8.57 -5.20
CA THR A 86 12.21 -9.25 -6.48
C THR A 86 13.32 -8.55 -7.25
N SER A 87 14.18 -9.33 -7.94
CA SER A 87 15.27 -8.83 -8.80
C SER A 87 16.31 -7.93 -8.11
N THR A 88 16.37 -7.93 -6.77
CA THR A 88 17.33 -7.13 -6.00
C THR A 88 18.43 -8.02 -5.44
N TYR A 89 19.59 -8.04 -6.11
CA TYR A 89 20.78 -8.77 -5.66
C TYR A 89 22.07 -7.96 -5.96
N PRO A 90 23.05 -7.87 -5.05
CA PRO A 90 23.09 -8.45 -3.70
C PRO A 90 22.00 -7.91 -2.78
N ILE A 91 21.60 -8.69 -1.76
CA ILE A 91 20.57 -8.28 -0.78
C ILE A 91 21.08 -7.03 -0.04
N PRO A 92 20.35 -5.89 -0.07
CA PRO A 92 20.72 -4.71 0.69
C PRO A 92 20.72 -5.01 2.19
N SER A 93 21.61 -4.39 2.96
CA SER A 93 21.69 -4.60 4.42
C SER A 93 20.41 -4.19 5.18
N THR A 94 19.52 -3.44 4.54
CA THR A 94 18.21 -3.04 5.08
C THR A 94 17.10 -4.05 4.78
N GLN A 95 17.39 -5.12 4.03
CA GLN A 95 16.45 -6.18 3.67
C GLN A 95 16.86 -7.53 4.27
N SER A 96 15.89 -8.35 4.62
CA SER A 96 16.08 -9.69 5.18
C SER A 96 14.88 -10.58 4.89
N GLU A 97 15.07 -11.89 4.90
CA GLU A 97 13.96 -12.86 4.91
C GLU A 97 13.22 -12.79 6.26
N ASP A 98 13.96 -12.49 7.33
CA ASP A 98 13.40 -12.14 8.61
C ASP A 98 12.96 -10.67 8.61
N CYS A 99 11.70 -10.43 8.23
CA CYS A 99 11.19 -9.08 7.95
C CYS A 99 9.78 -8.78 8.48
N LEU A 100 9.12 -9.69 9.20
CA LEU A 100 7.72 -9.52 9.64
C LEU A 100 7.62 -8.62 10.89
N PHE A 101 7.93 -7.35 10.66
CA PHE A 101 7.96 -6.28 11.65
C PHE A 101 6.84 -5.27 11.41
N LEU A 102 6.41 -4.62 12.50
CA LEU A 102 5.53 -3.46 12.49
C LEU A 102 6.07 -2.37 13.41
N ASP A 103 5.59 -1.15 13.15
CA ASP A 103 5.87 0.03 13.95
C ASP A 103 4.54 0.64 14.42
N VAL A 104 4.55 1.20 15.63
CA VAL A 104 3.42 1.92 16.20
C VAL A 104 3.86 3.33 16.56
N PHE A 105 3.05 4.31 16.15
CA PHE A 105 3.19 5.72 16.47
C PHE A 105 1.92 6.16 17.21
N ALA A 106 2.06 6.77 18.37
CA ALA A 106 0.91 7.22 19.16
C ALA A 106 1.24 8.50 19.94
N PRO A 107 0.26 9.37 20.23
CA PRO A 107 0.42 10.40 21.25
C PRO A 107 0.94 9.81 22.57
N THR A 108 1.86 10.48 23.26
CA THR A 108 2.50 9.93 24.49
C THR A 108 1.50 9.54 25.59
N ASN A 109 0.33 10.20 25.65
CA ASN A 109 -0.75 9.88 26.58
C ASN A 109 -2.00 9.32 25.87
N ALA A 110 -1.83 8.61 24.76
CA ALA A 110 -2.92 8.00 24.00
C ALA A 110 -3.76 7.05 24.87
N THR A 111 -5.08 7.09 24.69
CA THR A 111 -6.03 6.17 25.32
C THR A 111 -7.24 6.05 24.41
N ASP A 112 -7.55 4.82 24.01
CA ASP A 112 -8.76 4.46 23.26
C ASP A 112 -8.96 5.30 21.99
N LEU A 113 -7.88 5.51 21.22
CA LEU A 113 -7.89 6.33 20.00
C LEU A 113 -8.13 5.49 18.74
N PRO A 114 -8.85 6.02 17.73
CA PRO A 114 -8.90 5.44 16.38
C PRO A 114 -7.54 5.02 15.84
N VAL A 115 -7.47 3.84 15.24
CA VAL A 115 -6.24 3.28 14.67
C VAL A 115 -6.27 3.39 13.15
N TYR A 116 -5.22 3.97 12.58
CA TYR A 116 -4.92 3.91 11.16
C TYR A 116 -3.85 2.84 10.91
N PHE A 117 -4.20 1.80 10.17
CA PHE A 117 -3.31 0.70 9.82
C PHE A 117 -2.94 0.80 8.34
N PHE A 118 -1.69 1.13 8.04
CA PHE A 118 -1.25 1.41 6.69
C PHE A 118 -0.58 0.19 6.03
N ILE A 119 -1.11 -0.22 4.89
CA ILE A 119 -0.61 -1.27 4.01
C ILE A 119 0.14 -0.61 2.85
N GLN A 120 1.46 -0.66 2.88
CA GLN A 120 2.31 -0.06 1.86
C GLN A 120 2.17 -0.73 0.49
N GLY A 121 2.49 0.01 -0.57
CA GLY A 121 2.58 -0.46 -1.94
C GLY A 121 3.90 -1.16 -2.31
N GLY A 122 4.21 -1.16 -3.61
CA GLY A 122 5.40 -1.80 -4.19
C GLY A 122 5.11 -3.00 -5.09
N GLY A 123 3.89 -3.06 -5.64
CA GLY A 123 3.52 -4.01 -6.69
C GLY A 123 3.60 -5.48 -6.26
N TYR A 124 3.52 -5.76 -4.96
CA TYR A 124 3.74 -7.09 -4.38
C TYR A 124 5.15 -7.68 -4.62
N ASN A 125 6.09 -6.89 -5.13
CA ASN A 125 7.45 -7.32 -5.49
C ASN A 125 8.54 -6.55 -4.73
N SER A 126 8.16 -5.47 -4.05
CA SER A 126 9.00 -4.64 -3.18
C SER A 126 8.11 -3.95 -2.14
N LEU A 127 8.74 -3.25 -1.20
CA LEU A 127 8.08 -2.45 -0.19
C LEU A 127 8.44 -0.96 -0.43
N SER A 128 7.55 -0.23 -1.12
CA SER A 128 7.85 1.11 -1.66
C SER A 128 7.66 2.26 -0.68
N ASN A 129 6.92 2.03 0.40
CA ASN A 129 6.52 3.05 1.37
C ASN A 129 6.97 2.64 2.79
N ALA A 130 8.05 1.86 2.87
CA ALA A 130 8.59 1.40 4.14
C ALA A 130 9.14 2.58 4.95
N ASP A 131 9.06 2.43 6.28
CA ASP A 131 9.61 3.35 7.28
C ASP A 131 8.98 4.76 7.25
N TYR A 132 7.73 4.89 6.79
CA TYR A 132 6.95 6.12 6.91
C TYR A 132 6.69 6.47 8.38
N ASP A 133 6.70 7.76 8.70
CA ASP A 133 6.53 8.27 10.05
C ASP A 133 5.09 8.76 10.28
N GLY A 134 4.38 8.14 11.23
CA GLY A 134 2.99 8.50 11.55
C GLY A 134 2.79 9.89 12.16
N THR A 135 3.86 10.61 12.49
CA THR A 135 3.80 11.91 13.18
C THR A 135 2.94 12.93 12.46
N GLY A 136 3.07 13.09 11.13
CA GLY A 136 2.31 14.10 10.39
C GLY A 136 0.80 13.90 10.46
N LEU A 137 0.34 12.65 10.35
CA LEU A 137 -1.07 12.29 10.52
C LEU A 137 -1.54 12.49 11.98
N ILE A 138 -0.71 12.12 12.96
CA ILE A 138 -1.03 12.29 14.38
C ILE A 138 -1.18 13.78 14.72
N GLU A 139 -0.24 14.62 14.31
CA GLU A 139 -0.27 16.07 14.51
C GLU A 139 -1.49 16.69 13.81
N ALA A 140 -1.75 16.33 12.56
CA ALA A 140 -2.90 16.83 11.81
C ALA A 140 -4.25 16.42 12.40
N SER A 141 -4.33 15.24 13.02
CA SER A 141 -5.52 14.79 13.76
C SER A 141 -5.74 15.53 15.10
N GLY A 142 -4.80 16.39 15.49
CA GLY A 142 -4.77 17.00 16.82
C GLY A 142 -4.46 16.00 17.93
N TYR A 143 -3.60 15.01 17.66
CA TYR A 143 -3.21 13.92 18.56
C TYR A 143 -4.36 12.98 18.94
N ASN A 144 -5.25 12.66 17.99
CA ASN A 144 -6.45 11.83 18.21
C ASN A 144 -6.48 10.53 17.41
N ILE A 145 -5.34 10.04 16.94
CA ILE A 145 -5.21 8.75 16.26
C ILE A 145 -3.93 8.02 16.69
N VAL A 146 -3.90 6.71 16.51
CA VAL A 146 -2.71 5.86 16.52
C VAL A 146 -2.43 5.42 15.09
N VAL A 147 -1.16 5.40 14.66
CA VAL A 147 -0.76 4.95 13.33
C VAL A 147 0.08 3.69 13.46
N VAL A 148 -0.18 2.71 12.59
CA VAL A 148 0.56 1.45 12.49
C VAL A 148 1.05 1.27 11.06
N THR A 149 2.35 1.05 10.89
CA THR A 149 2.99 0.66 9.62
C THR A 149 3.60 -0.73 9.80
N PHE A 150 3.77 -1.48 8.71
CA PHE A 150 4.35 -2.82 8.79
C PHE A 150 4.91 -3.30 7.46
N ASN A 151 5.74 -4.32 7.53
CA ASN A 151 6.27 -5.04 6.38
C ASN A 151 5.46 -6.32 6.15
N TYR A 152 5.31 -6.75 4.89
CA TYR A 152 4.74 -8.05 4.53
C TYR A 152 5.61 -8.71 3.44
N ARG A 153 5.57 -10.04 3.33
CA ARG A 153 6.37 -10.74 2.31
C ARG A 153 5.91 -10.38 0.89
N VAL A 154 6.88 -10.16 0.02
CA VAL A 154 6.71 -9.82 -1.40
C VAL A 154 7.44 -10.83 -2.29
N GLY A 155 7.26 -10.71 -3.60
CA GLY A 155 7.91 -11.55 -4.60
C GLY A 155 7.57 -13.03 -4.39
N PRO A 156 8.51 -13.96 -4.65
CA PRO A 156 8.27 -15.39 -4.45
C PRO A 156 8.09 -15.74 -2.96
N TYR A 157 8.60 -14.93 -2.02
CA TYR A 157 8.45 -15.20 -0.59
C TYR A 157 7.01 -15.00 -0.12
N GLY A 158 6.30 -14.04 -0.73
CA GLY A 158 4.91 -13.70 -0.41
C GLY A 158 3.87 -14.34 -1.32
N PHE A 159 4.22 -14.57 -2.59
CA PHE A 159 3.23 -14.83 -3.65
C PHE A 159 3.66 -15.91 -4.65
N LEU A 160 4.60 -16.78 -4.29
CA LEU A 160 4.86 -17.99 -5.09
C LEU A 160 3.63 -18.92 -5.02
N ALA A 161 3.14 -19.34 -6.17
CA ALA A 161 1.98 -20.22 -6.27
C ALA A 161 2.24 -21.37 -7.25
N SER A 162 1.90 -22.58 -6.79
CA SER A 162 2.00 -23.83 -7.55
C SER A 162 1.22 -24.91 -6.82
N GLN A 163 1.03 -26.07 -7.45
CA GLN A 163 0.41 -27.22 -6.77
C GLN A 163 1.23 -27.65 -5.54
N GLU A 164 2.57 -27.64 -5.63
CA GLU A 164 3.45 -28.01 -4.51
C GLU A 164 3.33 -27.05 -3.32
N VAL A 165 3.21 -25.75 -3.60
CA VAL A 165 3.00 -24.72 -2.55
C VAL A 165 1.63 -24.86 -1.92
N GLU A 166 0.58 -25.16 -2.70
CA GLU A 166 -0.76 -25.41 -2.18
C GLU A 166 -0.80 -26.65 -1.26
N GLU A 167 -0.17 -27.75 -1.67
CA GLU A 167 -0.21 -29.02 -0.94
C GLU A 167 0.68 -29.04 0.33
N SER A 168 1.85 -28.40 0.29
CA SER A 168 2.90 -28.53 1.33
C SER A 168 3.44 -27.19 1.85
N GLY A 169 2.84 -26.08 1.46
CA GLY A 169 3.19 -24.73 1.87
C GLY A 169 1.96 -23.89 2.21
N SER A 170 1.90 -22.69 1.66
CA SER A 170 0.77 -21.78 1.80
C SER A 170 0.81 -20.74 0.69
N LEU A 171 -0.33 -20.54 0.02
CA LEU A 171 -0.53 -19.51 -1.00
C LEU A 171 -0.79 -18.14 -0.37
N ASN A 172 -0.62 -17.06 -1.16
CA ASN A 172 -0.97 -15.69 -0.76
C ASN A 172 -0.42 -15.27 0.61
N ASN A 173 0.82 -15.67 0.91
CA ASN A 173 1.46 -15.40 2.20
C ASN A 173 1.57 -13.90 2.50
N GLY A 174 1.81 -13.07 1.48
CA GLY A 174 1.80 -11.61 1.67
C GLY A 174 0.45 -11.07 2.16
N LEU A 175 -0.69 -11.58 1.67
CA LEU A 175 -2.01 -11.20 2.19
C LEU A 175 -2.25 -11.75 3.61
N LYS A 176 -1.81 -13.00 3.85
CA LYS A 176 -1.90 -13.62 5.19
C LYS A 176 -1.04 -12.89 6.22
N ASP A 177 0.08 -12.33 5.81
CA ASP A 177 0.94 -11.48 6.64
C ASP A 177 0.20 -10.20 7.06
N MET A 178 -0.54 -9.56 6.14
CA MET A 178 -1.40 -8.40 6.45
C MET A 178 -2.50 -8.76 7.45
N ILE A 179 -3.18 -9.89 7.23
CA ILE A 179 -4.19 -10.41 8.17
C ILE A 179 -3.58 -10.70 9.54
N LYS A 180 -2.37 -11.26 9.59
CA LYS A 180 -1.68 -11.55 10.84
C LYS A 180 -1.30 -10.27 11.61
N ALA A 181 -0.84 -9.24 10.90
CA ALA A 181 -0.58 -7.93 11.49
C ALA A 181 -1.87 -7.27 12.02
N LEU A 182 -2.99 -7.38 11.30
CA LEU A 182 -4.29 -6.93 11.79
C LEU A 182 -4.77 -7.70 13.03
N GLN A 183 -4.56 -9.01 13.07
CA GLN A 183 -4.83 -9.83 14.27
C GLN A 183 -3.96 -9.38 15.46
N TRP A 184 -2.70 -9.01 15.21
CA TRP A 184 -1.83 -8.41 16.22
C TRP A 184 -2.41 -7.08 16.72
N VAL A 185 -2.86 -6.20 15.81
CA VAL A 185 -3.50 -4.92 16.17
C VAL A 185 -4.70 -5.16 17.07
N GLN A 186 -5.62 -6.04 16.66
CA GLN A 186 -6.80 -6.38 17.45
C GLN A 186 -6.45 -6.87 18.86
N LYS A 187 -5.37 -7.66 18.98
CA LYS A 187 -4.97 -8.23 20.27
C LYS A 187 -4.20 -7.25 21.16
N TYR A 188 -3.39 -6.35 20.60
CA TYR A 188 -2.37 -5.63 21.37
C TYR A 188 -2.39 -4.11 21.26
N ILE A 189 -3.10 -3.51 20.29
CA ILE A 189 -3.01 -2.06 20.04
C ILE A 189 -3.48 -1.20 21.23
N HIS A 190 -4.34 -1.77 22.09
CA HIS A 190 -4.78 -1.17 23.34
C HIS A 190 -3.62 -0.83 24.29
N ALA A 191 -2.53 -1.61 24.29
CA ALA A 191 -1.34 -1.32 25.09
C ALA A 191 -0.65 -0.01 24.65
N PHE A 192 -0.85 0.38 23.40
CA PHE A 192 -0.32 1.60 22.77
C PHE A 192 -1.33 2.75 22.77
N GLY A 193 -2.51 2.56 23.36
CA GLY A 193 -3.56 3.56 23.46
C GLY A 193 -4.50 3.62 22.25
N GLY A 194 -4.45 2.63 21.34
CA GLY A 194 -5.39 2.50 20.24
C GLY A 194 -6.64 1.68 20.61
N ASP A 195 -7.76 1.97 19.98
CA ASP A 195 -9.01 1.21 20.10
C ASP A 195 -9.06 0.12 19.01
N PRO A 196 -9.00 -1.19 19.37
CA PRO A 196 -9.15 -2.27 18.39
C PRO A 196 -10.56 -2.32 17.77
N GLY A 197 -11.57 -1.74 18.42
CA GLY A 197 -12.93 -1.59 17.89
C GLY A 197 -13.09 -0.45 16.88
N HIS A 198 -12.05 0.38 16.68
CA HIS A 198 -12.08 1.49 15.74
C HIS A 198 -10.81 1.51 14.86
N VAL A 199 -10.79 0.64 13.84
CA VAL A 199 -9.62 0.46 12.94
C VAL A 199 -9.98 0.81 11.50
N THR A 200 -9.24 1.74 10.91
CA THR A 200 -9.27 2.06 9.48
C THR A 200 -8.02 1.49 8.81
N ILE A 201 -8.18 0.65 7.79
CA ILE A 201 -7.05 0.28 6.93
C ILE A 201 -6.85 1.32 5.83
N GLY A 202 -5.62 1.72 5.59
CA GLY A 202 -5.21 2.60 4.50
C GLY A 202 -4.13 1.95 3.66
N GLY A 203 -3.96 2.33 2.40
CA GLY A 203 -2.88 1.79 1.58
C GLY A 203 -2.89 2.33 0.18
N ASP A 204 -1.69 2.38 -0.43
CA ASP A 204 -1.47 2.89 -1.78
C ASP A 204 -1.08 1.77 -2.75
N SER A 205 -1.38 1.92 -4.03
CA SER A 205 -0.89 1.04 -5.09
C SER A 205 -1.26 -0.44 -4.87
N ALA A 206 -0.27 -1.32 -4.68
CA ALA A 206 -0.48 -2.72 -4.31
C ALA A 206 -1.08 -2.90 -2.91
N GLY A 207 -0.83 -1.98 -1.98
CA GLY A 207 -1.51 -1.94 -0.69
C GLY A 207 -2.99 -1.62 -0.85
N ALA A 208 -3.32 -0.67 -1.73
CA ALA A 208 -4.70 -0.38 -2.14
C ALA A 208 -5.36 -1.59 -2.84
N GLY A 209 -4.62 -2.28 -3.71
CA GLY A 209 -5.06 -3.55 -4.30
C GLY A 209 -5.33 -4.62 -3.24
N ALA A 210 -4.44 -4.76 -2.25
CA ALA A 210 -4.61 -5.70 -1.15
C ALA A 210 -5.86 -5.38 -0.32
N ILE A 211 -6.14 -4.10 -0.07
CA ILE A 211 -7.39 -3.67 0.59
C ILE A 211 -8.61 -4.17 -0.17
N THR A 212 -8.63 -4.04 -1.50
CA THR A 212 -9.76 -4.55 -2.30
C THR A 212 -9.92 -6.07 -2.21
N LEU A 213 -8.81 -6.81 -2.12
CA LEU A 213 -8.82 -8.27 -1.90
C LEU A 213 -9.24 -8.64 -0.47
N LEU A 214 -8.86 -7.87 0.54
CA LEU A 214 -9.32 -8.09 1.92
C LEU A 214 -10.82 -7.84 2.05
N LEU A 215 -11.36 -6.81 1.37
CA LEU A 215 -12.79 -6.52 1.32
C LEU A 215 -13.60 -7.65 0.66
N THR A 216 -13.05 -8.32 -0.36
CA THR A 216 -13.70 -9.45 -1.05
C THR A 216 -13.34 -10.81 -0.48
N SER A 217 -12.42 -10.86 0.49
CA SER A 217 -11.85 -12.09 1.02
C SER A 217 -12.93 -13.05 1.52
N TYR A 218 -12.71 -14.35 1.28
CA TYR A 218 -13.66 -15.39 1.63
C TYR A 218 -15.08 -15.07 1.14
N ASP A 219 -15.20 -14.57 -0.09
CA ASP A 219 -16.45 -14.18 -0.73
C ASP A 219 -17.23 -13.07 0.00
N GLY A 220 -16.53 -12.20 0.74
CA GLY A 220 -17.15 -11.19 1.59
C GLY A 220 -18.00 -11.77 2.72
N SER A 221 -17.71 -13.01 3.15
CA SER A 221 -18.48 -13.72 4.20
C SER A 221 -18.35 -13.11 5.61
N GLY A 222 -17.59 -12.03 5.77
CA GLY A 222 -17.41 -11.32 7.02
C GLY A 222 -16.38 -11.95 7.97
N LYS A 223 -15.59 -12.93 7.52
CA LYS A 223 -14.52 -13.53 8.34
C LYS A 223 -13.50 -12.51 8.89
N LEU A 224 -13.37 -11.36 8.22
CA LEU A 224 -12.45 -10.28 8.62
C LEU A 224 -13.17 -9.09 9.28
N ASP A 225 -14.48 -9.14 9.53
CA ASP A 225 -15.27 -7.97 9.99
C ASP A 225 -14.80 -7.40 11.34
N ASN A 226 -14.19 -8.22 12.19
CA ASN A 226 -13.65 -7.77 13.48
C ASN A 226 -12.21 -7.23 13.39
N LEU A 227 -11.58 -7.23 12.20
CA LEU A 227 -10.20 -6.79 12.04
C LEU A 227 -10.11 -5.31 11.68
N PHE A 228 -11.05 -4.80 10.89
CA PHE A 228 -11.11 -3.41 10.45
C PHE A 228 -12.54 -3.01 10.08
N HIS A 229 -12.81 -1.71 10.16
CA HIS A 229 -14.16 -1.15 10.19
C HIS A 229 -14.38 -0.04 9.16
N ALA A 230 -13.31 0.46 8.54
CA ALA A 230 -13.34 1.33 7.37
C ALA A 230 -12.07 1.11 6.53
N ALA A 231 -12.09 1.50 5.25
CA ALA A 231 -10.93 1.35 4.36
C ALA A 231 -10.70 2.58 3.47
N ALA A 232 -9.45 2.99 3.28
CA ALA A 232 -9.04 4.01 2.30
C ALA A 232 -8.00 3.39 1.37
N ALA A 233 -8.35 3.20 0.11
CA ALA A 233 -7.46 2.62 -0.88
C ALA A 233 -7.08 3.69 -1.92
N GLU A 234 -5.80 3.97 -2.05
CA GLU A 234 -5.22 5.03 -2.88
C GLU A 234 -4.62 4.39 -4.15
N SER A 235 -5.21 4.63 -5.33
CA SER A 235 -4.81 4.02 -6.61
C SER A 235 -4.84 2.48 -6.62
N GLN A 236 -6.04 1.87 -6.63
CA GLN A 236 -6.17 0.42 -6.44
C GLN A 236 -5.62 -0.38 -7.62
N SER A 237 -4.52 -1.12 -7.40
CA SER A 237 -3.83 -1.86 -8.45
C SER A 237 -4.51 -3.18 -8.82
N PHE A 238 -5.21 -3.24 -9.95
CA PHE A 238 -5.78 -4.46 -10.53
C PHE A 238 -4.86 -5.00 -11.64
N GLY A 239 -3.92 -5.87 -11.23
CA GLY A 239 -3.12 -6.67 -12.16
C GLY A 239 -3.81 -7.98 -12.55
N PRO A 240 -3.19 -8.79 -13.44
CA PRO A 240 -3.68 -10.13 -13.71
C PRO A 240 -3.61 -11.00 -12.43
N GLN A 241 -4.72 -11.65 -12.10
CA GLN A 241 -4.91 -12.62 -11.04
C GLN A 241 -4.89 -14.03 -11.60
N LEU A 242 -3.71 -14.63 -11.66
CA LEU A 242 -3.56 -16.00 -12.13
C LEU A 242 -4.19 -17.00 -11.14
N THR A 243 -4.63 -18.15 -11.65
CA THR A 243 -4.91 -19.33 -10.83
C THR A 243 -3.60 -20.01 -10.39
N VAL A 244 -3.69 -20.92 -9.42
CA VAL A 244 -2.56 -21.78 -9.00
C VAL A 244 -1.95 -22.50 -10.22
N SER A 245 -2.79 -23.08 -11.07
CA SER A 245 -2.35 -23.79 -12.27
C SER A 245 -1.63 -22.91 -13.29
N GLN A 246 -2.11 -21.67 -13.49
CA GLN A 246 -1.47 -20.70 -14.39
C GLN A 246 -0.17 -20.15 -13.81
N SER A 247 0.00 -20.19 -12.48
CA SER A 247 1.22 -19.71 -11.80
C SER A 247 2.34 -20.75 -11.78
N GLN A 248 2.06 -22.02 -12.12
CA GLN A 248 3.01 -23.14 -12.06
C GLN A 248 4.33 -22.85 -12.79
N PHE A 249 4.30 -22.14 -13.93
CA PHE A 249 5.51 -21.82 -14.68
C PHE A 249 6.53 -21.02 -13.86
N GLN A 250 6.10 -20.17 -12.92
CA GLN A 250 6.99 -19.38 -12.07
C GLN A 250 7.73 -20.27 -11.08
N TYR A 251 7.03 -21.25 -10.53
CA TYR A 251 7.58 -22.24 -9.61
C TYR A 251 8.56 -23.17 -10.33
N ASP A 252 8.17 -23.73 -11.47
CA ASP A 252 9.00 -24.61 -12.28
C ASP A 252 10.31 -23.88 -12.67
N ASN A 253 10.19 -22.66 -13.20
CA ASN A 253 11.33 -21.82 -13.55
C ASN A 253 12.25 -21.53 -12.36
N LEU A 254 11.70 -21.27 -11.18
CA LEU A 254 12.49 -21.03 -9.96
C LEU A 254 13.22 -22.31 -9.55
N THR A 255 12.55 -23.46 -9.53
CA THR A 255 13.16 -24.74 -9.16
C THR A 255 14.24 -25.17 -10.15
N GLU A 256 14.09 -24.89 -11.44
CA GLU A 256 15.12 -25.15 -12.45
C GLU A 256 16.36 -24.29 -12.19
N ARG A 257 16.18 -22.98 -12.01
CA ARG A 257 17.29 -22.04 -11.77
C ARG A 257 18.03 -22.29 -10.46
N THR A 258 17.34 -22.77 -9.42
CA THR A 258 17.96 -23.11 -8.14
C THR A 258 18.51 -24.54 -8.08
N GLY A 259 18.36 -25.33 -9.14
CA GLY A 259 18.79 -26.74 -9.16
C GLY A 259 17.94 -27.67 -8.29
N CYS A 260 16.70 -27.28 -7.98
CA CYS A 260 15.76 -28.06 -7.18
C CYS A 260 14.77 -28.91 -8.01
N ALA A 261 14.74 -28.76 -9.34
CA ALA A 261 13.76 -29.42 -10.20
C ALA A 261 13.76 -30.96 -10.11
N ASP A 262 14.93 -31.58 -9.91
CA ASP A 262 15.07 -33.04 -9.81
C ASP A 262 14.88 -33.60 -8.39
N ALA A 263 14.59 -32.74 -7.39
CA ALA A 263 14.39 -33.19 -6.02
C ALA A 263 13.07 -33.95 -5.87
N SER A 264 13.05 -35.01 -5.04
CA SER A 264 11.81 -35.74 -4.74
C SER A 264 10.76 -34.89 -4.01
N ASN A 265 11.20 -33.81 -3.36
CA ASN A 265 10.35 -32.77 -2.81
C ASN A 265 10.98 -31.42 -3.15
N THR A 266 10.53 -30.82 -4.24
CA THR A 266 11.06 -29.57 -4.81
C THR A 266 10.88 -28.39 -3.85
N LEU A 267 9.75 -28.30 -3.14
CA LEU A 267 9.49 -27.23 -2.17
C LEU A 267 10.42 -27.33 -0.96
N GLN A 268 10.66 -28.55 -0.45
CA GLN A 268 11.61 -28.77 0.64
C GLN A 268 13.05 -28.46 0.21
N CYS A 269 13.41 -28.72 -1.05
CA CYS A 269 14.69 -28.28 -1.60
C CYS A 269 14.80 -26.75 -1.56
N LEU A 270 13.79 -26.01 -2.04
CA LEU A 270 13.77 -24.55 -2.01
C LEU A 270 13.88 -23.98 -0.57
N ARG A 271 13.20 -24.61 0.41
CA ARG A 271 13.32 -24.24 1.84
C ARG A 271 14.72 -24.46 2.41
N GLY A 272 15.46 -25.43 1.86
CA GLY A 272 16.81 -25.79 2.30
C GLY A 272 17.92 -24.89 1.73
N LEU A 273 17.63 -24.05 0.74
CA LEU A 273 18.61 -23.14 0.15
C LEU A 273 18.99 -22.02 1.12
N ASP A 274 20.26 -21.61 1.09
CA ASP A 274 20.65 -20.33 1.68
C ASP A 274 19.97 -19.16 0.94
N ILE A 275 19.74 -18.05 1.66
CA ILE A 275 18.96 -16.94 1.12
C ILE A 275 19.65 -16.26 -0.07
N ASP A 276 20.98 -16.20 -0.09
CA ASP A 276 21.73 -15.59 -1.20
C ASP A 276 21.61 -16.43 -2.49
N THR A 277 21.69 -17.76 -2.39
CA THR A 277 21.49 -18.68 -3.51
C THR A 277 20.08 -18.56 -4.08
N LEU A 278 19.06 -18.52 -3.21
CA LEU A 278 17.67 -18.34 -3.65
C LEU A 278 17.46 -16.97 -4.29
N GLN A 279 17.96 -15.90 -3.65
CA GLN A 279 17.75 -14.53 -4.12
C GLN A 279 18.46 -14.24 -5.44
N GLN A 280 19.62 -14.84 -5.71
CA GLN A 280 20.28 -14.74 -7.02
C GLN A 280 19.38 -15.22 -8.17
N GLN A 281 18.44 -16.12 -7.90
CA GLN A 281 17.51 -16.68 -8.88
C GLN A 281 16.10 -16.06 -8.82
N ASN A 282 15.87 -15.14 -7.89
CA ASN A 282 14.66 -14.34 -7.77
C ASN A 282 14.68 -13.18 -8.79
N ILE A 283 14.46 -13.54 -10.06
CA ILE A 283 14.42 -12.61 -11.19
C ILE A 283 13.04 -12.59 -11.82
N ALA A 284 12.66 -11.45 -12.40
CA ALA A 284 11.45 -11.35 -13.20
C ALA A 284 11.60 -12.14 -14.52
N THR A 285 10.61 -12.96 -14.84
CA THR A 285 10.55 -13.72 -16.10
C THR A 285 9.25 -13.42 -16.84
N PRO A 286 9.23 -13.45 -18.19
CA PRO A 286 8.01 -13.28 -18.97
C PRO A 286 6.91 -14.25 -18.56
N PHE A 287 5.65 -13.80 -18.62
CA PHE A 287 4.50 -14.71 -18.61
C PHE A 287 4.54 -15.65 -19.81
N PRO A 288 3.83 -16.80 -19.78
CA PRO A 288 3.58 -17.57 -20.99
C PRO A 288 3.00 -16.67 -22.09
N ASN A 289 3.62 -16.69 -23.28
CA ASN A 289 3.32 -15.83 -24.44
C ASN A 289 3.74 -14.34 -24.32
N GLY A 290 4.42 -13.95 -23.24
CA GLY A 290 5.09 -12.65 -23.13
C GLY A 290 6.41 -12.61 -23.88
N VAL A 291 6.84 -11.40 -24.27
CA VAL A 291 8.14 -11.12 -24.88
C VAL A 291 9.13 -10.73 -23.79
N ASP A 292 8.80 -9.68 -23.02
CA ASP A 292 9.58 -9.20 -21.90
C ASP A 292 8.93 -9.56 -20.56
N ALA A 293 9.67 -9.36 -19.47
CA ALA A 293 9.14 -9.59 -18.14
C ALA A 293 8.07 -8.53 -17.77
N PRO A 294 6.96 -8.91 -17.11
CA PRO A 294 6.01 -7.95 -16.56
C PRO A 294 6.69 -7.04 -15.54
N LEU A 295 6.11 -5.87 -15.29
CA LEU A 295 6.55 -4.98 -14.21
C LEU A 295 6.48 -5.66 -12.84
N TYR A 296 5.47 -6.51 -12.65
CA TYR A 296 5.17 -7.19 -11.39
C TYR A 296 4.92 -8.68 -11.64
N PRO A 297 5.97 -9.52 -11.64
CA PRO A 297 5.83 -10.94 -11.98
C PRO A 297 5.06 -11.71 -10.90
N TYR A 298 5.26 -11.40 -9.63
CA TYR A 298 4.54 -12.05 -8.53
C TYR A 298 3.37 -11.17 -8.07
N SER A 299 2.21 -11.76 -7.83
CA SER A 299 0.97 -11.08 -7.40
C SER A 299 0.03 -12.07 -6.73
N PRO A 300 -1.01 -11.61 -6.01
CA PRO A 300 -2.04 -12.49 -5.43
C PRO A 300 -2.64 -13.45 -6.47
N THR A 301 -2.79 -14.71 -6.07
CA THR A 301 -3.31 -15.81 -6.89
C THR A 301 -4.71 -16.17 -6.43
N ILE A 302 -5.59 -16.57 -7.35
CA ILE A 302 -6.87 -17.19 -6.99
C ILE A 302 -6.59 -18.55 -6.34
N ASP A 303 -6.85 -18.64 -5.04
CA ASP A 303 -6.66 -19.83 -4.21
C ASP A 303 -7.99 -20.50 -3.82
N HIS A 304 -9.11 -19.97 -4.31
CA HIS A 304 -10.47 -20.48 -4.04
C HIS A 304 -10.87 -20.53 -2.55
N ASP A 305 -10.14 -19.81 -1.68
CA ASP A 305 -10.48 -19.62 -0.26
C ASP A 305 -10.34 -18.14 0.13
N LEU A 306 -9.12 -17.65 0.35
CA LEU A 306 -8.88 -16.26 0.72
C LEU A 306 -9.19 -15.33 -0.46
N VAL A 307 -8.67 -15.67 -1.65
CA VAL A 307 -8.97 -15.00 -2.92
C VAL A 307 -9.73 -16.01 -3.76
N SER A 308 -11.05 -15.93 -3.69
CA SER A 308 -11.94 -16.98 -4.17
C SER A 308 -12.22 -16.93 -5.68
N ASP A 309 -12.19 -15.72 -6.26
CA ASP A 309 -12.49 -15.42 -7.65
C ASP A 309 -11.84 -14.07 -8.04
N TYR A 310 -12.00 -13.66 -9.29
CA TYR A 310 -11.56 -12.38 -9.81
C TYR A 310 -12.18 -11.20 -9.06
N THR A 311 -11.40 -10.14 -8.83
CA THR A 311 -11.81 -9.01 -7.99
C THR A 311 -13.01 -8.29 -8.61
N TYR A 312 -13.00 -8.09 -9.94
CA TYR A 312 -14.17 -7.55 -10.65
C TYR A 312 -15.41 -8.44 -10.47
N ALA A 313 -15.27 -9.77 -10.54
CA ALA A 313 -16.39 -10.69 -10.38
C ALA A 313 -17.00 -10.64 -8.97
N LEU A 314 -16.17 -10.57 -7.93
CA LEU A 314 -16.62 -10.50 -6.54
C LEU A 314 -17.36 -9.20 -6.24
N PHE A 315 -16.83 -8.05 -6.67
CA PHE A 315 -17.53 -6.76 -6.55
C PHE A 315 -18.83 -6.72 -7.36
N GLY A 316 -18.82 -7.22 -8.61
CA GLY A 316 -20.00 -7.30 -9.47
C GLY A 316 -21.11 -8.18 -8.91
N ALA A 317 -20.77 -9.22 -8.16
CA ALA A 317 -21.71 -10.10 -7.48
C ALA A 317 -22.15 -9.60 -6.09
N GLY A 318 -21.62 -8.46 -5.63
CA GLY A 318 -21.93 -7.92 -4.30
C GLY A 318 -21.22 -8.65 -3.15
N ARG A 319 -20.25 -9.53 -3.46
CA ARG A 319 -19.52 -10.40 -2.52
C ARG A 319 -18.31 -9.69 -1.93
N PHE A 320 -18.59 -8.67 -1.13
CA PHE A 320 -17.60 -7.85 -0.44
C PHE A 320 -18.18 -7.26 0.83
N MET A 321 -17.30 -6.99 1.81
CA MET A 321 -17.63 -6.32 3.06
C MET A 321 -18.29 -4.96 2.83
N LYS A 322 -19.35 -4.65 3.56
CA LYS A 322 -20.04 -3.35 3.49
C LYS A 322 -19.58 -2.48 4.66
N ILE A 323 -18.44 -1.82 4.49
CA ILE A 323 -17.90 -0.85 5.45
C ILE A 323 -17.62 0.50 4.76
N PRO A 324 -17.56 1.64 5.49
CA PRO A 324 -17.23 2.92 4.88
C PRO A 324 -15.90 2.87 4.14
N VAL A 325 -15.87 3.41 2.91
CA VAL A 325 -14.67 3.37 2.06
C VAL A 325 -14.34 4.68 1.35
N ILE A 326 -13.04 4.95 1.22
CA ILE A 326 -12.49 5.94 0.29
C ILE A 326 -11.74 5.19 -0.82
N PHE A 327 -12.04 5.54 -2.06
CA PHE A 327 -11.29 5.16 -3.25
C PHE A 327 -10.85 6.41 -4.01
N GLY A 328 -9.77 6.35 -4.77
CA GLY A 328 -9.47 7.36 -5.76
C GLY A 328 -8.12 7.15 -6.37
N ASP A 329 -7.80 8.02 -7.32
CA ASP A 329 -6.70 7.83 -8.25
C ASP A 329 -6.12 9.20 -8.66
N ASP A 330 -4.87 9.19 -9.09
CA ASP A 330 -4.20 10.33 -9.71
C ASP A 330 -4.63 10.50 -11.17
N THR A 331 -4.48 11.72 -11.70
CA THR A 331 -4.81 11.98 -13.11
C THR A 331 -4.00 11.09 -14.07
N ASN A 332 -2.73 10.78 -13.76
CA ASN A 332 -1.78 10.18 -14.69
C ASN A 332 -1.06 8.96 -14.13
N GLU A 333 -1.85 8.04 -13.58
CA GLU A 333 -1.44 6.76 -12.98
C GLU A 333 -0.39 6.00 -13.79
N GLY A 334 -0.56 5.88 -15.10
CA GLY A 334 0.30 5.01 -15.91
C GLY A 334 1.69 5.57 -16.24
N THR A 335 1.93 6.87 -16.04
CA THR A 335 3.10 7.54 -16.64
C THR A 335 4.44 7.07 -16.11
N ILE A 336 4.52 6.60 -14.86
CA ILE A 336 5.77 6.10 -14.25
C ILE A 336 6.08 4.64 -14.60
N PHE A 337 5.14 3.93 -15.24
CA PHE A 337 5.23 2.47 -15.45
C PHE A 337 5.57 2.09 -16.89
N THR A 338 5.14 2.90 -17.85
CA THR A 338 5.30 2.57 -19.26
C THR A 338 6.69 2.95 -19.78
N PRO A 339 7.23 2.23 -20.78
CA PRO A 339 8.50 2.58 -21.38
C PRO A 339 8.44 3.98 -22.01
N HIS A 340 9.22 4.92 -21.45
CA HIS A 340 9.22 6.31 -21.89
C HIS A 340 9.57 6.48 -23.39
N SER A 341 10.30 5.53 -23.96
CA SER A 341 10.71 5.51 -25.36
C SER A 341 9.67 4.98 -26.34
N THR A 342 8.47 4.56 -25.91
CA THR A 342 7.45 3.94 -26.77
C THR A 342 7.05 4.87 -27.93
N SER A 343 7.43 4.48 -29.13
CA SER A 343 7.39 5.25 -30.37
C SER A 343 6.44 4.66 -31.42
N SER A 344 5.84 3.50 -31.14
CA SER A 344 4.86 2.87 -32.02
C SER A 344 3.77 2.14 -31.24
N VAL A 345 2.62 1.91 -31.90
CA VAL A 345 1.53 1.08 -31.36
C VAL A 345 1.98 -0.35 -31.11
N ALA A 346 2.88 -0.90 -31.94
CA ALA A 346 3.41 -2.25 -31.75
C ALA A 346 4.24 -2.38 -30.46
N GLU A 347 5.06 -1.37 -30.14
CA GLU A 347 5.80 -1.32 -28.87
C GLU A 347 4.84 -1.19 -27.67
N ALA A 348 3.76 -0.42 -27.82
CA ALA A 348 2.71 -0.32 -26.80
C ALA A 348 1.98 -1.65 -26.58
N ASP A 349 1.63 -2.36 -27.66
CA ASP A 349 0.97 -3.67 -27.62
C ASP A 349 1.83 -4.73 -26.93
N VAL A 350 3.16 -4.72 -27.18
CA VAL A 350 4.11 -5.60 -26.47
C VAL A 350 4.06 -5.30 -24.97
N PHE A 351 4.21 -4.04 -24.57
CA PHE A 351 4.17 -3.65 -23.16
C PHE A 351 2.84 -4.04 -22.48
N LEU A 352 1.70 -3.80 -23.13
CA LEU A 352 0.39 -4.15 -22.59
C LEU A 352 0.23 -5.67 -22.45
N ARG A 353 0.66 -6.46 -23.45
CA ARG A 353 0.59 -7.91 -23.41
C ARG A 353 1.52 -8.51 -22.36
N ASP A 354 2.72 -7.95 -22.18
CA ASP A 354 3.67 -8.42 -21.18
C ASP A 354 3.16 -8.20 -19.76
N ASN A 355 2.30 -7.19 -19.53
CA ASN A 355 1.69 -6.93 -18.23
C ASN A 355 0.29 -7.55 -18.06
N PHE A 356 -0.40 -7.85 -19.15
CA PHE A 356 -1.73 -8.45 -19.18
C PHE A 356 -1.79 -9.55 -20.25
N PRO A 357 -1.26 -10.75 -19.95
CA PRO A 357 -1.01 -11.80 -20.95
C PRO A 357 -2.29 -12.36 -21.61
N ALA A 358 -3.44 -12.17 -20.97
CA ALA A 358 -4.75 -12.60 -21.49
C ALA A 358 -5.30 -11.72 -22.63
N TYR A 359 -4.72 -10.54 -22.90
CA TYR A 359 -5.19 -9.68 -23.98
C TYR A 359 -5.02 -10.32 -25.35
N THR A 360 -6.12 -10.45 -26.10
CA THR A 360 -6.11 -10.86 -27.50
C THR A 360 -5.78 -9.69 -28.44
N ASP A 361 -5.35 -9.98 -29.66
CA ASP A 361 -5.08 -8.95 -30.69
C ASP A 361 -6.31 -8.06 -30.95
N SER A 362 -7.53 -8.63 -30.89
CA SER A 362 -8.77 -7.87 -31.08
C SER A 362 -9.04 -6.91 -29.92
N GLN A 363 -8.70 -7.31 -28.69
CA GLN A 363 -8.85 -6.44 -27.51
C GLN A 363 -7.79 -5.34 -27.52
N LEU A 364 -6.54 -5.65 -27.87
CA LEU A 364 -5.50 -4.62 -28.05
C LEU A 364 -5.87 -3.64 -29.17
N ALA A 365 -6.39 -4.12 -30.30
CA ALA A 365 -6.89 -3.22 -31.36
C ALA A 365 -8.01 -2.28 -30.87
N THR A 366 -8.85 -2.75 -29.95
CA THR A 366 -9.88 -1.92 -29.29
C THR A 366 -9.24 -0.86 -28.40
N ILE A 367 -8.31 -1.24 -27.53
CA ILE A 367 -7.52 -0.30 -26.71
C ILE A 367 -6.81 0.74 -27.61
N ASN A 368 -6.16 0.30 -28.68
CA ASN A 368 -5.47 1.18 -29.63
C ASN A 368 -6.40 2.21 -30.25
N SER A 369 -7.65 1.84 -30.56
CA SER A 369 -8.65 2.77 -31.08
C SER A 369 -9.06 3.86 -30.08
N LEU A 370 -9.02 3.56 -28.79
CA LEU A 370 -9.39 4.48 -27.71
C LEU A 370 -8.24 5.43 -27.34
N TYR A 371 -7.01 4.92 -27.24
CA TYR A 371 -5.89 5.68 -26.66
C TYR A 371 -4.79 6.06 -27.65
N MET A 372 -4.69 5.35 -28.78
CA MET A 372 -3.52 5.41 -29.68
C MET A 372 -3.93 5.46 -31.15
N SER A 373 -5.13 5.99 -31.45
CA SER A 373 -5.62 6.13 -32.83
C SER A 373 -4.81 7.16 -33.64
N GLN A 374 -4.08 8.04 -32.95
CA GLN A 374 -3.11 8.99 -33.49
C GLN A 374 -1.91 9.08 -32.52
N PRO A 375 -0.73 9.53 -32.99
CA PRO A 375 0.38 9.87 -32.10
C PRO A 375 0.00 10.96 -31.08
N ASP A 376 0.73 11.00 -29.97
CA ASP A 376 0.55 11.98 -28.91
C ASP A 376 0.63 13.41 -29.48
N ALA A 377 -0.39 14.21 -29.18
CA ALA A 377 -0.47 15.60 -29.67
C ALA A 377 0.60 16.52 -29.04
N VAL A 378 1.08 16.17 -27.84
CA VAL A 378 2.11 16.90 -27.11
C VAL A 378 3.38 16.07 -27.12
N VAL A 379 4.49 16.68 -27.53
CA VAL A 379 5.82 16.05 -27.49
C VAL A 379 6.49 16.42 -26.18
N TYR A 380 6.79 15.41 -25.37
CA TYR A 380 7.51 15.57 -24.12
C TYR A 380 9.01 15.28 -24.28
N PRO A 381 9.88 15.84 -23.43
CA PRO A 381 11.31 15.59 -23.49
C PRO A 381 11.64 14.09 -23.45
N ASN A 382 12.35 13.59 -24.46
CA ASN A 382 12.76 12.19 -24.59
C ASN A 382 11.60 11.17 -24.64
N ALA A 383 10.36 11.61 -24.87
CA ALA A 383 9.21 10.73 -25.06
C ALA A 383 9.14 10.18 -26.49
N GLY A 384 8.88 8.88 -26.59
CA GLY A 384 8.36 8.33 -27.84
C GLY A 384 6.95 8.85 -28.13
N THR A 385 6.56 8.86 -29.41
CA THR A 385 5.32 9.52 -29.87
C THR A 385 4.02 8.81 -29.49
N TYR A 386 4.08 7.68 -28.80
CA TYR A 386 2.91 6.95 -28.28
C TYR A 386 3.00 6.67 -26.78
N TRP A 387 4.03 7.20 -26.11
CA TRP A 387 4.27 6.94 -24.69
C TRP A 387 3.09 7.43 -23.83
N ARG A 388 2.54 8.62 -24.10
CA ARG A 388 1.44 9.14 -23.29
C ARG A 388 0.15 8.37 -23.56
N GLY A 389 -0.12 8.01 -24.82
CA GLY A 389 -1.23 7.13 -25.19
C GLY A 389 -1.21 5.80 -24.43
N VAL A 390 -0.09 5.06 -24.45
CA VAL A 390 0.02 3.79 -23.70
C VAL A 390 -0.02 4.00 -22.18
N SER A 391 0.51 5.11 -21.68
CA SER A 391 0.44 5.47 -20.25
C SER A 391 -0.99 5.69 -19.79
N ASN A 392 -1.79 6.43 -20.57
CA ASN A 392 -3.20 6.64 -20.25
C ASN A 392 -3.96 5.31 -20.28
N ALA A 393 -3.71 4.45 -21.27
CA ALA A 393 -4.31 3.13 -21.36
C ALA A 393 -3.97 2.27 -20.13
N TYR A 394 -2.68 2.15 -19.79
CA TYR A 394 -2.24 1.36 -18.64
C TYR A 394 -2.81 1.91 -17.32
N GLY A 395 -2.80 3.23 -17.14
CA GLY A 395 -3.35 3.90 -15.97
C GLY A 395 -4.83 3.62 -15.76
N GLU A 396 -5.62 3.70 -16.83
CA GLU A 396 -7.06 3.42 -16.77
C GLU A 396 -7.35 1.92 -16.59
N ILE A 397 -6.62 1.02 -17.28
CA ILE A 397 -6.78 -0.43 -17.14
C ILE A 397 -6.46 -0.91 -15.72
N ARG A 398 -5.35 -0.42 -15.14
CA ARG A 398 -4.81 -0.97 -13.89
C ARG A 398 -5.33 -0.28 -12.63
N TYR A 399 -5.73 0.99 -12.69
CA TYR A 399 -6.01 1.79 -11.48
C TYR A 399 -7.37 2.50 -11.56
N ILE A 400 -7.52 3.46 -12.49
CA ILE A 400 -8.67 4.39 -12.49
C ILE A 400 -10.00 3.66 -12.76
N CYS A 401 -10.08 2.80 -13.77
CA CYS A 401 -11.32 2.09 -14.07
C CYS A 401 -11.71 1.07 -13.00
N PRO A 402 -10.77 0.33 -12.38
CA PRO A 402 -11.04 -0.41 -11.14
C PRO A 402 -11.64 0.46 -10.04
N GLY A 403 -11.03 1.62 -9.72
CA GLY A 403 -11.53 2.55 -8.69
C GLY A 403 -12.96 3.02 -8.95
N ILE A 404 -13.27 3.38 -10.20
CA ILE A 404 -14.63 3.75 -10.64
C ILE A 404 -15.61 2.57 -10.53
N TYR A 405 -15.17 1.37 -10.89
CA TYR A 405 -15.97 0.15 -10.84
C TYR A 405 -16.37 -0.19 -9.40
N ILE A 406 -15.41 -0.28 -8.49
CA ILE A 406 -15.66 -0.65 -7.10
C ILE A 406 -16.48 0.43 -6.38
N SER A 407 -16.25 1.71 -6.65
CA SER A 407 -17.08 2.82 -6.14
C SER A 407 -18.54 2.65 -6.60
N THR A 408 -18.75 2.28 -7.86
CA THR A 408 -20.08 1.99 -8.42
C THR A 408 -20.70 0.73 -7.82
N ALA A 409 -19.92 -0.32 -7.59
CA ALA A 409 -20.39 -1.54 -6.92
C ALA A 409 -20.88 -1.24 -5.50
N TYR A 410 -20.14 -0.45 -4.72
CA TYR A 410 -20.60 0.02 -3.42
C TYR A 410 -21.94 0.75 -3.52
N ASN A 411 -22.08 1.76 -4.37
CA ASN A 411 -23.35 2.47 -4.55
C ASN A 411 -24.51 1.53 -4.95
N ASN A 412 -24.27 0.51 -5.79
CA ASN A 412 -25.30 -0.42 -6.25
C ASN A 412 -25.75 -1.39 -5.15
N PHE A 413 -24.82 -1.85 -4.31
CA PHE A 413 -25.09 -2.82 -3.23
C PHE A 413 -25.30 -2.17 -1.86
N SER A 414 -25.23 -0.84 -1.78
CA SER A 414 -25.40 -0.02 -0.59
C SER A 414 -26.25 1.21 -0.93
N THR A 415 -27.57 1.04 -1.00
CA THR A 415 -28.47 2.11 -1.44
C THR A 415 -28.86 3.04 -0.29
N SER A 416 -28.88 4.36 -0.53
CA SER A 416 -29.15 5.41 0.49
C SER A 416 -30.53 5.35 1.14
N SER A 417 -31.46 4.56 0.58
CA SER A 417 -32.79 4.31 1.16
C SER A 417 -32.85 3.07 2.07
N SER A 418 -31.76 2.32 2.20
CA SER A 418 -31.67 1.14 3.07
C SER A 418 -31.14 1.49 4.46
N SER A 419 -31.56 0.75 5.49
CA SER A 419 -30.99 0.84 6.85
C SER A 419 -29.51 0.43 6.90
N ASP A 420 -29.03 -0.17 5.81
CA ASP A 420 -27.70 -0.77 5.68
C ASP A 420 -26.84 0.09 4.73
N PHE A 421 -27.17 1.39 4.57
CA PHE A 421 -26.37 2.30 3.76
C PHE A 421 -25.00 2.51 4.39
N VAL A 422 -24.01 2.13 3.60
CA VAL A 422 -22.59 2.30 3.80
C VAL A 422 -22.05 3.25 2.71
N PRO A 423 -21.51 4.41 3.09
CA PRO A 423 -21.01 5.38 2.13
C PRO A 423 -19.69 4.93 1.49
N SER A 424 -19.53 5.24 0.20
CA SER A 424 -18.27 5.19 -0.51
C SER A 424 -17.98 6.58 -1.06
N TRP A 425 -16.74 7.05 -0.91
CA TRP A 425 -16.27 8.31 -1.47
C TRP A 425 -15.22 8.03 -2.54
N ASN A 426 -15.27 8.80 -3.63
CA ASN A 426 -14.27 8.74 -4.69
C ASN A 426 -13.55 10.09 -4.82
N TYR A 427 -12.24 10.11 -5.10
CA TYR A 427 -11.48 11.31 -5.44
C TYR A 427 -10.71 11.18 -6.76
N HIS A 428 -10.36 12.32 -7.33
CA HIS A 428 -9.42 12.47 -8.43
C HIS A 428 -8.36 13.49 -8.02
N TYR A 429 -7.13 13.00 -7.82
CA TYR A 429 -6.01 13.84 -7.46
C TYR A 429 -5.35 14.42 -8.71
N ALA A 430 -5.28 15.76 -8.76
CA ALA A 430 -4.91 16.52 -9.94
C ALA A 430 -4.04 17.73 -9.60
N VAL A 431 -3.24 17.62 -8.53
CA VAL A 431 -2.28 18.64 -8.12
C VAL A 431 -1.16 18.75 -9.14
N LEU A 432 -0.95 19.96 -9.66
CA LEU A 432 0.03 20.21 -10.69
C LEU A 432 1.39 20.53 -10.09
N ASP A 433 2.43 19.85 -10.57
CA ASP A 433 3.83 20.16 -10.31
C ASP A 433 4.52 20.57 -11.63
N ASP A 434 5.15 21.74 -11.66
CA ASP A 434 5.74 22.30 -12.89
C ASP A 434 6.78 21.36 -13.52
N SER A 435 7.58 20.66 -12.71
CA SER A 435 8.58 19.71 -13.20
C SER A 435 7.91 18.48 -13.80
N ALA A 436 6.92 17.92 -13.12
CA ALA A 436 6.18 16.76 -13.60
C ALA A 436 5.36 17.07 -14.87
N ILE A 437 4.75 18.26 -14.95
CA ILE A 437 4.02 18.70 -16.13
C ILE A 437 4.96 18.94 -17.32
N THR A 438 6.10 19.62 -17.10
CA THR A 438 7.08 19.90 -18.17
C THR A 438 7.68 18.62 -18.74
N SER A 439 7.95 17.64 -17.88
CA SER A 439 8.48 16.33 -18.27
C SER A 439 7.42 15.40 -18.90
N GLY A 440 6.14 15.73 -18.78
CA GLY A 440 5.04 14.95 -19.34
C GLY A 440 4.51 13.84 -18.44
N TYR A 441 5.04 13.70 -17.24
CA TYR A 441 4.52 12.75 -16.26
C TYR A 441 3.22 13.22 -15.59
N GLY A 442 3.03 14.53 -15.44
CA GLY A 442 1.82 15.10 -14.83
C GLY A 442 1.60 14.65 -13.38
N THR A 443 0.35 14.39 -13.00
CA THR A 443 0.01 13.89 -11.65
C THR A 443 0.21 12.38 -11.62
N GLN A 444 1.43 11.96 -11.25
CA GLN A 444 1.87 10.56 -11.26
C GLN A 444 1.19 9.73 -10.17
N HIS A 445 1.21 8.41 -10.33
CA HIS A 445 0.75 7.42 -9.36
C HIS A 445 1.25 7.66 -7.93
N THR A 446 0.32 7.65 -6.98
CA THR A 446 0.50 7.78 -5.53
C THR A 446 1.16 9.08 -5.07
N ILE A 447 1.16 10.12 -5.91
CA ILE A 447 1.89 11.35 -5.58
C ILE A 447 1.22 12.15 -4.46
N GLU A 448 -0.06 11.91 -4.20
CA GLU A 448 -0.85 12.48 -3.10
C GLU A 448 -0.43 11.97 -1.73
N ILE A 449 0.28 10.83 -1.64
CA ILE A 449 0.74 10.28 -0.36
C ILE A 449 1.60 11.28 0.41
N ASN A 450 2.34 12.13 -0.32
CA ASN A 450 3.14 13.22 0.24
C ASN A 450 2.28 14.26 0.97
N ALA A 451 1.06 14.53 0.48
CA ALA A 451 0.12 15.42 1.14
C ALA A 451 -0.64 14.74 2.28
N ILE A 452 -0.91 13.44 2.18
CA ILE A 452 -1.61 12.67 3.23
C ILE A 452 -0.72 12.53 4.46
N TRP A 453 0.51 12.04 4.30
CA TRP A 453 1.42 11.82 5.42
C TRP A 453 2.07 13.10 5.93
N GLY A 454 2.16 14.11 5.06
CA GLY A 454 2.99 15.29 5.25
C GLY A 454 4.37 15.07 4.59
N PRO A 455 4.85 16.04 3.79
CA PRO A 455 6.02 15.84 2.94
C PRO A 455 7.32 15.59 3.72
N GLU A 456 7.36 15.90 5.02
CA GLU A 456 8.49 15.67 5.91
C GLU A 456 8.57 14.24 6.46
N TYR A 457 7.49 13.47 6.36
CA TYR A 457 7.32 12.20 7.08
C TYR A 457 7.28 10.95 6.17
N VAL A 458 7.53 11.13 4.88
CA VAL A 458 7.69 10.04 3.91
C VAL A 458 9.17 9.63 3.81
N SER A 459 9.46 8.37 3.48
CA SER A 459 10.85 7.86 3.41
C SER A 459 11.62 8.28 2.14
N GLY A 460 10.95 8.90 1.18
CA GLY A 460 11.54 9.52 -0.01
C GLY A 460 11.67 11.05 0.10
N SER A 461 12.01 11.72 -0.99
CA SER A 461 11.93 13.18 -1.07
C SER A 461 10.62 13.57 -1.75
N ALA A 462 9.70 14.16 -0.98
CA ALA A 462 8.50 14.75 -1.54
C ALA A 462 8.85 15.82 -2.60
N PRO A 463 8.03 15.99 -3.64
CA PRO A 463 8.21 17.09 -4.59
C PRO A 463 8.30 18.45 -3.88
N ALA A 464 9.28 19.27 -4.25
CA ALA A 464 9.52 20.57 -3.60
C ALA A 464 8.32 21.53 -3.67
N SER A 465 7.39 21.30 -4.61
CA SER A 465 6.13 22.03 -4.67
C SER A 465 5.29 21.87 -3.41
N TYR A 466 5.33 20.72 -2.72
CA TYR A 466 4.60 20.50 -1.45
C TYR A 466 5.09 21.37 -0.29
N SER A 467 6.26 21.99 -0.39
CA SER A 467 6.73 23.00 0.58
C SER A 467 6.60 24.44 0.04
N THR A 468 6.09 24.61 -1.18
CA THR A 468 5.97 25.90 -1.86
C THR A 468 4.60 26.08 -2.51
N THR A 469 4.47 25.91 -3.83
CA THR A 469 3.26 26.19 -4.60
C THR A 469 2.08 25.31 -4.21
N ASN A 470 2.34 24.06 -3.82
CA ASN A 470 1.35 23.06 -3.40
C ASN A 470 1.26 22.88 -1.88
N ALA A 471 1.95 23.69 -1.06
CA ALA A 471 1.90 23.55 0.40
C ALA A 471 0.48 23.62 0.99
N ALA A 472 -0.43 24.35 0.34
CA ALA A 472 -1.81 24.49 0.79
C ALA A 472 -2.66 23.22 0.62
N ILE A 473 -2.23 22.22 -0.16
CA ILE A 473 -2.99 20.97 -0.35
C ILE A 473 -2.79 19.97 0.79
N VAL A 474 -1.63 20.02 1.48
CA VAL A 474 -1.28 19.14 2.60
C VAL A 474 -2.34 19.16 3.70
N PRO A 475 -2.72 20.32 4.29
CA PRO A 475 -3.75 20.34 5.34
C PRO A 475 -5.13 19.93 4.82
N VAL A 476 -5.43 20.09 3.53
CA VAL A 476 -6.70 19.66 2.93
C VAL A 476 -6.76 18.12 2.90
N MET A 477 -5.71 17.46 2.40
CA MET A 477 -5.61 16.00 2.35
C MET A 477 -5.61 15.39 3.75
N GLN A 478 -4.73 15.88 4.64
CA GLN A 478 -4.68 15.44 6.03
C GLN A 478 -6.02 15.63 6.75
N GLY A 479 -6.73 16.75 6.49
CA GLY A 479 -8.04 17.00 7.06
C GLY A 479 -9.08 15.94 6.68
N TYR A 480 -9.14 15.56 5.40
CA TYR A 480 -10.05 14.49 4.96
C TYR A 480 -9.64 13.11 5.50
N TRP A 481 -8.35 12.76 5.41
CA TRP A 481 -7.85 11.45 5.87
C TRP A 481 -8.05 11.26 7.37
N THR A 482 -7.59 12.21 8.17
CA THR A 482 -7.73 12.13 9.64
C THR A 482 -9.19 12.22 10.07
N SER A 483 -10.05 12.93 9.34
CA SER A 483 -11.50 12.88 9.57
C SER A 483 -12.06 11.48 9.35
N PHE A 484 -11.73 10.86 8.22
CA PHE A 484 -12.21 9.53 7.88
C PHE A 484 -11.73 8.47 8.87
N ILE A 485 -10.46 8.54 9.30
CA ILE A 485 -9.93 7.64 10.33
C ILE A 485 -10.72 7.78 11.64
N ARG A 486 -11.04 9.03 12.05
CA ARG A 486 -11.68 9.30 13.35
C ARG A 486 -13.20 9.11 13.37
N ALA A 487 -13.86 9.23 12.22
CA ALA A 487 -15.32 9.30 12.15
C ALA A 487 -15.95 8.37 11.11
N TYR A 488 -15.15 7.68 10.30
CA TYR A 488 -15.59 6.97 9.10
C TYR A 488 -16.35 7.85 8.08
N ASP A 489 -16.11 9.16 8.18
CA ASP A 489 -16.64 10.18 7.29
C ASP A 489 -15.53 11.23 7.05
N PRO A 490 -15.12 11.48 5.80
CA PRO A 490 -14.09 12.48 5.51
C PRO A 490 -14.53 13.90 5.87
N ASN A 491 -15.81 14.17 6.15
CA ASN A 491 -16.35 15.51 6.35
C ASN A 491 -16.37 16.01 7.80
N THR A 492 -16.42 15.12 8.79
CA THR A 492 -16.67 15.48 10.20
C THR A 492 -15.63 16.46 10.75
N TYR A 493 -14.37 16.25 10.41
CA TYR A 493 -13.22 17.01 10.89
C TYR A 493 -12.37 17.58 9.75
N ARG A 494 -12.93 17.70 8.54
CA ARG A 494 -12.19 18.23 7.38
C ARG A 494 -11.64 19.63 7.64
N ALA A 495 -10.58 19.99 6.93
CA ALA A 495 -9.93 21.30 7.08
C ALA A 495 -10.93 22.46 6.84
N PRO A 496 -10.92 23.52 7.66
CA PRO A 496 -11.81 24.66 7.46
C PRO A 496 -11.66 25.27 6.06
N GLY A 497 -12.79 25.47 5.38
CA GLY A 497 -12.83 26.01 4.03
C GLY A 497 -12.70 24.96 2.91
N SER A 498 -12.39 23.70 3.22
CA SER A 498 -12.48 22.63 2.22
C SER A 498 -13.94 22.27 1.92
N PRO A 499 -14.27 21.90 0.66
CA PRO A 499 -15.63 21.58 0.27
C PRO A 499 -16.15 20.33 0.99
N GLU A 500 -17.47 20.17 1.01
CA GLU A 500 -18.05 18.90 1.41
C GLU A 500 -17.73 17.83 0.34
N TRP A 501 -17.15 16.71 0.78
CA TRP A 501 -16.92 15.54 -0.05
C TRP A 501 -18.15 14.65 0.00
N ARG A 502 -18.98 14.75 -1.04
CA ARG A 502 -20.20 13.95 -1.14
C ARG A 502 -19.87 12.51 -1.56
N PRO A 503 -20.58 11.50 -1.04
CA PRO A 503 -20.38 10.11 -1.46
C PRO A 503 -20.58 9.92 -2.96
N TRP A 504 -19.88 8.94 -3.53
CA TRP A 504 -20.08 8.50 -4.90
C TRP A 504 -21.51 7.97 -5.08
N GLY A 505 -22.23 8.53 -6.05
CA GLY A 505 -23.62 8.22 -6.31
C GLY A 505 -23.92 7.88 -7.77
N ALA A 506 -25.21 7.83 -8.10
CA ALA A 506 -25.68 7.63 -9.47
C ALA A 506 -25.25 8.77 -10.43
N ASP A 507 -24.97 9.95 -9.90
CA ASP A 507 -24.46 11.13 -10.61
C ASP A 507 -22.93 11.11 -10.82
N LYS A 508 -22.26 10.05 -10.37
CA LYS A 508 -20.82 9.79 -10.59
C LYS A 508 -19.93 10.96 -10.14
N GLN A 509 -20.31 11.59 -9.03
CA GLN A 509 -19.55 12.71 -8.47
C GLN A 509 -18.42 12.24 -7.55
N ARG A 510 -17.25 12.87 -7.70
CA ARG A 510 -16.03 12.64 -6.92
C ARG A 510 -15.42 13.95 -6.47
N LEU A 511 -14.55 13.92 -5.46
CA LEU A 511 -13.79 15.10 -5.06
C LEU A 511 -12.62 15.30 -6.03
N PHE A 512 -12.65 16.39 -6.78
CA PHE A 512 -11.50 16.87 -7.53
C PHE A 512 -10.55 17.59 -6.59
N ILE A 513 -9.29 17.15 -6.54
CA ILE A 513 -8.29 17.64 -5.61
C ILE A 513 -7.17 18.31 -6.38
N ARG A 514 -7.11 19.64 -6.31
CA ARG A 514 -6.04 20.45 -6.88
C ARG A 514 -5.82 21.65 -5.97
N THR A 515 -4.56 22.03 -5.77
CA THR A 515 -4.21 23.19 -4.96
C THR A 515 -5.01 24.42 -5.39
N ASN A 516 -5.76 25.01 -4.45
CA ASN A 516 -6.66 26.16 -4.64
C ASN A 516 -7.90 25.94 -5.53
N GLU A 517 -8.13 24.72 -6.01
CA GLU A 517 -9.22 24.37 -6.94
C GLU A 517 -10.01 23.12 -6.48
N THR A 518 -9.83 22.67 -5.23
CA THR A 518 -10.54 21.50 -4.69
C THR A 518 -12.05 21.72 -4.64
N GLN A 519 -12.81 20.85 -5.32
CA GLN A 519 -14.27 20.92 -5.42
C GLN A 519 -14.87 19.57 -5.83
N MET A 520 -16.19 19.40 -5.73
CA MET A 520 -16.84 18.24 -6.34
C MET A 520 -16.87 18.37 -7.85
N GLU A 521 -16.56 17.29 -8.57
CA GLU A 521 -16.72 17.18 -10.02
C GLU A 521 -17.60 15.96 -10.38
N THR A 522 -18.15 15.97 -11.58
CA THR A 522 -18.72 14.76 -12.20
C THR A 522 -17.64 14.11 -13.05
N ALA A 523 -17.42 12.80 -12.89
CA ALA A 523 -16.47 12.07 -13.71
C ALA A 523 -16.78 12.25 -15.21
N GLU A 524 -15.74 12.46 -16.02
CA GLU A 524 -15.90 12.78 -17.44
C GLU A 524 -16.54 11.63 -18.21
N GLU A 525 -17.56 11.93 -19.03
CA GLU A 525 -18.30 10.93 -19.82
C GLU A 525 -17.36 10.08 -20.69
N ALA A 526 -16.39 10.71 -21.35
CA ALA A 526 -15.41 10.00 -22.17
C ALA A 526 -14.52 9.03 -21.37
N GLN A 527 -14.21 9.33 -20.09
CA GLN A 527 -13.47 8.41 -19.21
C GLN A 527 -14.38 7.25 -18.78
N LEU A 528 -15.64 7.53 -18.44
CA LEU A 528 -16.61 6.50 -18.09
C LEU A 528 -16.83 5.52 -19.25
N GLU A 529 -16.99 6.01 -20.48
CA GLU A 529 -17.13 5.16 -21.68
C GLU A 529 -15.92 4.26 -21.91
N ARG A 530 -14.69 4.78 -21.72
CA ARG A 530 -13.47 3.97 -21.81
C ARG A 530 -13.43 2.92 -20.70
N CYS A 531 -13.81 3.29 -19.48
CA CYS A 531 -13.88 2.35 -18.37
C CYS A 531 -14.93 1.27 -18.58
N ASP A 532 -16.09 1.56 -19.17
CA ASP A 532 -17.09 0.55 -19.51
C ASP A 532 -16.52 -0.48 -20.51
N VAL A 533 -15.71 -0.04 -21.48
CA VAL A 533 -15.03 -0.95 -22.42
C VAL A 533 -13.99 -1.80 -21.70
N VAL A 534 -13.13 -1.21 -20.87
CA VAL A 534 -12.12 -1.93 -20.06
C VAL A 534 -12.80 -2.96 -19.15
N GLN A 535 -13.83 -2.55 -18.42
CA GLN A 535 -14.60 -3.42 -17.51
C GLN A 535 -15.29 -4.56 -18.26
N GLY A 536 -15.83 -4.31 -19.45
CA GLY A 536 -16.41 -5.34 -20.31
C GLY A 536 -15.41 -6.42 -20.73
N MET A 537 -14.11 -6.12 -20.67
CA MET A 537 -13.04 -7.08 -20.90
C MET A 537 -12.50 -7.70 -19.59
N ALA A 538 -12.63 -7.04 -18.44
CA ALA A 538 -11.91 -7.37 -17.20
C ALA A 538 -11.97 -8.84 -16.74
N VAL A 539 -13.15 -9.48 -16.74
CA VAL A 539 -13.26 -10.91 -16.37
C VAL A 539 -12.54 -11.82 -17.38
N LEU A 540 -12.51 -11.43 -18.65
CA LEU A 540 -11.74 -12.12 -19.70
C LEU A 540 -10.24 -11.80 -19.62
N LEU A 541 -9.85 -10.77 -18.86
CA LEU A 541 -8.47 -10.33 -18.67
C LEU A 541 -7.87 -10.87 -17.37
N GLU A 542 -8.59 -11.74 -16.68
CA GLU A 542 -8.16 -12.37 -15.44
C GLU A 542 -7.92 -11.34 -14.32
N GLN A 543 -8.72 -10.26 -14.24
CA GLN A 543 -8.56 -9.16 -13.26
C GLN A 543 -9.68 -9.09 -12.22
#